data_AF-A0A9Q0MI39-F1
#
_entry.id   AF-A0A9Q0MI39-F1
#
_cell.length_a   1.000
_cell.length_b   1.000
_cell.length_c   1.000
_cell.angle_alpha   90.00
_cell.angle_beta   90.00
_cell.angle_gamma   90.00
#
_symmetry.space_group_name_H-M   'P 1'
#
loop_
_entity.id
_entity.type
_entity.pdbx_description
1 polymer ?
#
loop_
_entity_poly.entity_id
_entity_poly.type
_entity_poly.pdbx_seq_one_letter_code
_entity_poly.pdbx_strand_id
1 'polypeptide(L)'
;RTGAQRPITGPNFGKRGRGVERHRRKPPRGMHINHDDIVALASADQTDQGGLNLISSMDRELSTLRSQIQKKKQVASSLIASLEGENKELIPPETTNRLSSRWNNEEFNLAKVGIRKHGKHYGAIAEVIGSKTEAQVRTFFVNYRKKYNLDELVKEYEDQQKQHEQKNADVNDIKQQEPEIMEIDLDDEQPNCKEDDDVEEVSQSVQKPPTET
;
A
#
# COMPACT_ATOMS: atom_id res chain seq x y z
N ARG A 1 10.94 -4.33 0.36
CA ARG A 1 11.51 -5.65 0.00
C ARG A 1 13.03 -5.51 0.05
N THR A 2 13.64 -5.88 1.16
CA THR A 2 15.10 -5.86 1.37
C THR A 2 15.76 -6.87 0.44
N GLY A 3 16.67 -6.40 -0.41
CA GLY A 3 17.42 -7.26 -1.34
C GLY A 3 18.36 -8.18 -0.55
N ALA A 4 18.28 -9.48 -0.80
CA ALA A 4 19.18 -10.44 -0.19
C ALA A 4 20.63 -10.18 -0.66
N GLN A 5 21.57 -10.04 0.28
CA GLN A 5 22.99 -9.90 -0.05
C GLN A 5 23.49 -11.17 -0.75
N ARG A 6 24.09 -11.00 -1.92
CA ARG A 6 24.63 -12.09 -2.74
C ARG A 6 25.97 -12.59 -2.17
N PRO A 7 26.27 -13.88 -2.29
CA PRO A 7 27.47 -14.49 -1.68
C PRO A 7 28.76 -14.03 -2.36
N ILE A 8 29.65 -13.43 -1.57
CA ILE A 8 30.92 -12.80 -1.99
C ILE A 8 32.11 -13.78 -2.13
N THR A 9 31.87 -15.09 -2.30
CA THR A 9 32.93 -16.10 -2.31
C THR A 9 32.86 -16.98 -3.54
N GLY A 10 33.94 -16.95 -4.34
CA GLY A 10 34.15 -17.84 -5.48
C GLY A 10 34.36 -19.32 -5.08
N PRO A 11 34.58 -20.21 -6.07
CA PRO A 11 34.53 -21.66 -5.90
C PRO A 11 35.52 -22.18 -4.85
N ASN A 12 34.99 -22.95 -3.91
CA ASN A 12 35.62 -23.29 -2.65
C ASN A 12 36.64 -24.44 -2.81
N PHE A 13 37.91 -24.12 -3.02
CA PHE A 13 38.99 -25.13 -3.01
C PHE A 13 39.43 -25.46 -1.57
N GLY A 14 39.55 -26.76 -1.30
CA GLY A 14 39.63 -27.40 0.02
C GLY A 14 40.61 -26.84 1.05
N LYS A 15 40.19 -26.93 2.33
CA LYS A 15 40.99 -26.68 3.54
C LYS A 15 42.26 -27.54 3.59
N ARG A 16 43.42 -26.90 3.80
CA ARG A 16 44.51 -27.32 4.72
C ARG A 16 45.53 -26.19 4.87
N GLY A 17 45.91 -25.85 6.12
CA GLY A 17 47.00 -24.93 6.43
C GLY A 17 46.70 -24.00 7.62
N ARG A 18 47.38 -24.21 8.75
CA ARG A 18 47.48 -23.23 9.84
C ARG A 18 48.38 -22.09 9.37
N GLY A 19 47.93 -20.84 9.51
CA GLY A 19 48.72 -19.65 9.18
C GLY A 19 47.97 -18.37 9.55
N VAL A 20 48.70 -17.39 10.10
CA VAL A 20 48.25 -16.12 10.68
C VAL A 20 47.72 -15.11 9.61
N GLU A 21 47.51 -15.55 8.38
CA GLU A 21 47.22 -14.70 7.22
C GLU A 21 45.74 -14.71 6.77
N ARG A 22 44.79 -14.78 7.71
CA ARG A 22 43.34 -14.81 7.33
C ARG A 22 42.80 -13.43 6.93
N HIS A 23 43.56 -12.35 7.19
CA HIS A 23 43.20 -10.98 6.85
C HIS A 23 43.47 -10.60 5.38
N ARG A 24 44.07 -11.49 4.56
CA ARG A 24 44.40 -11.19 3.15
C ARG A 24 43.44 -11.77 2.11
N ARG A 25 42.30 -12.33 2.53
CA ARG A 25 41.35 -13.00 1.61
C ARG A 25 40.06 -12.24 1.34
N LYS A 26 39.88 -11.08 1.97
CA LYS A 26 38.71 -10.24 1.76
C LYS A 26 39.16 -8.91 1.17
N PRO A 27 38.43 -8.35 0.19
CA PRO A 27 38.70 -7.00 -0.27
C PRO A 27 38.61 -6.00 0.90
N PRO A 28 39.28 -4.84 0.81
CA PRO A 28 39.16 -3.76 1.77
C PRO A 28 37.69 -3.37 2.02
N ARG A 29 37.43 -2.79 3.19
CA ARG A 29 36.08 -2.38 3.59
C ARG A 29 35.49 -1.39 2.58
N GLY A 30 34.27 -1.67 2.09
CA GLY A 30 33.59 -0.87 1.07
C GLY A 30 33.89 -1.29 -0.37
N MET A 31 34.90 -2.16 -0.59
CA MET A 31 35.17 -2.75 -1.89
C MET A 31 34.44 -4.09 -2.01
N HIS A 32 33.63 -4.22 -3.04
CA HIS A 32 32.84 -5.40 -3.33
C HIS A 32 33.40 -6.05 -4.59
N ILE A 33 33.88 -7.29 -4.48
CA ILE A 33 34.45 -8.04 -5.59
C ILE A 33 33.78 -9.41 -5.61
N ASN A 34 32.93 -9.65 -6.62
CA ASN A 34 32.23 -10.91 -6.82
C ASN A 34 32.70 -11.58 -8.10
N HIS A 35 32.70 -12.92 -8.11
CA HIS A 35 33.05 -13.69 -9.29
C HIS A 35 32.09 -13.41 -10.46
N ASP A 36 30.78 -13.37 -10.19
CA ASP A 36 29.75 -13.16 -11.21
C ASP A 36 29.88 -11.78 -11.87
N ASP A 37 30.21 -10.74 -11.11
CA ASP A 37 30.40 -9.38 -11.63
C ASP A 37 31.67 -9.31 -12.50
N ILE A 38 32.75 -10.00 -12.11
CA ILE A 38 33.98 -10.08 -12.91
C ILE A 38 33.71 -10.82 -14.22
N VAL A 39 32.99 -11.95 -14.16
CA VAL A 39 32.63 -12.71 -15.35
C VAL A 39 31.72 -11.87 -16.25
N ALA A 40 30.72 -11.18 -15.70
CA ALA A 40 29.82 -10.31 -16.45
C ALA A 40 30.59 -9.19 -17.17
N LEU A 41 31.52 -8.53 -16.48
CA LEU A 41 32.38 -7.50 -17.07
C LEU A 41 33.34 -8.05 -18.13
N ALA A 42 33.89 -9.25 -17.92
CA ALA A 42 34.78 -9.91 -18.88
C ALA A 42 34.04 -10.47 -20.11
N SER A 43 32.74 -10.77 -19.96
CA SER A 43 31.86 -11.23 -21.03
C SER A 43 31.13 -10.08 -21.75
N ALA A 44 31.10 -8.89 -21.15
CA ALA A 44 30.71 -7.68 -21.85
C ALA A 44 31.72 -7.45 -22.98
N ASP A 45 31.25 -6.99 -24.13
CA ASP A 45 32.02 -6.84 -25.36
C ASP A 45 33.45 -6.34 -25.09
N GLN A 46 34.48 -6.99 -25.68
CA GLN A 46 35.90 -6.71 -25.38
C GLN A 46 36.37 -5.34 -25.88
N THR A 47 35.45 -4.53 -26.39
CA THR A 47 35.67 -3.12 -26.64
C THR A 47 35.72 -2.37 -25.30
N ASP A 48 36.45 -1.26 -25.23
CA ASP A 48 36.58 -0.42 -24.01
C ASP A 48 35.23 0.10 -23.45
N GLN A 49 34.11 -0.19 -24.12
CA GLN A 49 32.77 0.27 -23.80
C GLN A 49 31.89 -0.75 -23.07
N GLY A 50 32.28 -2.04 -22.99
CA GLY A 50 31.46 -3.08 -22.35
C GLY A 50 31.09 -2.78 -20.89
N GLY A 51 32.06 -2.30 -20.10
CA GLY A 51 31.83 -1.87 -18.71
C GLY A 51 30.98 -0.61 -18.59
N LEU A 52 31.14 0.34 -19.51
CA LEU A 52 30.34 1.58 -19.54
C LEU A 52 28.88 1.32 -19.90
N ASN A 53 28.62 0.36 -20.79
CA ASN A 53 27.26 -0.03 -21.18
C ASN A 53 26.50 -0.66 -20.01
N LEU A 54 27.16 -1.49 -19.20
CA LEU A 54 26.56 -2.06 -17.99
C LEU A 54 26.19 -0.98 -16.97
N ILE A 55 27.11 -0.04 -16.71
CA ILE A 55 26.86 1.09 -15.80
C ILE A 55 25.71 1.95 -16.33
N SER A 56 25.71 2.28 -17.62
CA SER A 56 24.65 3.05 -18.27
C SER A 56 23.29 2.35 -18.19
N SER A 57 23.25 1.03 -18.31
CA SER A 57 22.03 0.24 -18.13
C SER A 57 21.52 0.33 -16.70
N MET A 58 22.39 0.26 -15.70
CA MET A 58 22.01 0.43 -14.30
C MET A 58 21.51 1.86 -14.01
N ASP A 59 22.11 2.88 -14.62
CA ASP A 59 21.66 4.26 -14.48
C ASP A 59 20.29 4.50 -15.11
N ARG A 60 20.00 3.84 -16.24
CA ARG A 60 18.65 3.79 -16.82
C ARG A 60 17.67 3.14 -15.84
N GLU A 61 18.01 1.98 -15.29
CA GLU A 61 17.16 1.29 -14.29
C GLU A 61 16.89 2.19 -13.07
N LEU A 62 17.93 2.83 -12.52
CA LEU A 62 17.77 3.78 -11.40
C LEU A 62 16.84 4.94 -11.76
N SER A 63 16.94 5.46 -12.98
CA SER A 63 16.08 6.54 -13.47
C SER A 63 14.61 6.09 -13.60
N THR A 64 14.38 4.88 -14.13
CA THR A 64 13.02 4.31 -14.22
C THR A 64 12.41 4.08 -12.83
N LEU A 65 13.18 3.53 -11.88
CA LEU A 65 12.72 3.29 -10.51
C LEU A 65 12.40 4.60 -9.79
N ARG A 66 13.21 5.65 -9.98
CA ARG A 66 12.93 6.99 -9.45
C ARG A 66 11.60 7.56 -9.98
N SER A 67 11.36 7.44 -11.28
CA SER A 67 10.10 7.86 -11.90
C SER A 67 8.90 7.07 -11.34
N GLN A 68 9.04 5.74 -11.19
CA GLN A 68 8.01 4.91 -10.57
C GLN A 68 7.70 5.32 -9.12
N ILE A 69 8.73 5.67 -8.33
CA ILE A 69 8.54 6.16 -6.95
C ILE A 69 7.75 7.47 -6.96
N GLN A 70 8.08 8.41 -7.85
CA GLN A 70 7.35 9.67 -7.97
C GLN A 70 5.89 9.45 -8.36
N LYS A 71 5.62 8.60 -9.36
CA LYS A 71 4.25 8.25 -9.78
C LYS A 71 3.46 7.63 -8.62
N LYS A 72 4.04 6.66 -7.91
CA LYS A 72 3.40 6.02 -6.75
C LYS A 72 3.14 7.00 -5.62
N LYS A 73 4.07 7.93 -5.37
CA LYS A 73 3.90 9.00 -4.39
C LYS A 73 2.73 9.91 -4.76
N GLN A 74 2.62 10.30 -6.03
CA GLN A 74 1.53 11.15 -6.50
C GLN A 74 0.17 10.48 -6.33
N VAL A 75 0.05 9.20 -6.72
CA VAL A 75 -1.17 8.41 -6.53
C VAL A 75 -1.52 8.34 -5.04
N ALA A 76 -0.56 7.96 -4.18
CA ALA A 76 -0.80 7.89 -2.74
C ALA A 76 -1.26 9.25 -2.15
N SER A 77 -0.61 10.35 -2.52
CA SER A 77 -1.01 11.69 -2.09
C SER A 77 -2.42 12.07 -2.56
N SER A 78 -2.79 11.71 -3.78
CA SER A 78 -4.15 11.94 -4.30
C SER A 78 -5.19 11.13 -3.53
N LEU A 79 -4.91 9.86 -3.21
CA LEU A 79 -5.82 9.03 -2.41
C LEU A 79 -5.98 9.59 -0.98
N ILE A 80 -4.89 10.01 -0.35
CA ILE A 80 -4.92 10.63 0.99
C ILE A 80 -5.79 11.90 0.96
N ALA A 81 -5.58 12.79 -0.02
CA ALA A 81 -6.37 14.01 -0.15
C ALA A 81 -7.87 13.74 -0.34
N SER A 82 -8.22 12.70 -1.12
CA SER A 82 -9.62 12.28 -1.29
C SER A 82 -10.24 11.81 0.02
N LEU A 83 -9.52 11.00 0.81
CA LEU A 83 -10.01 10.44 2.07
C LEU A 83 -10.11 11.49 3.19
N GLU A 84 -9.19 12.45 3.25
CA GLU A 84 -9.19 13.52 4.26
C GLU A 84 -10.32 14.53 4.06
N GLY A 85 -10.75 14.74 2.80
CA GLY A 85 -11.91 15.56 2.48
C GLY A 85 -13.22 14.90 2.91
N GLU A 86 -13.39 13.61 2.60
CA GLU A 86 -14.63 12.87 2.86
C GLU A 86 -14.86 12.56 4.35
N ASN A 87 -13.81 12.26 5.12
CA ASN A 87 -13.99 11.78 6.49
C ASN A 87 -14.41 12.86 7.50
N LYS A 88 -14.06 14.13 7.30
CA LYS A 88 -14.32 15.17 8.32
C LYS A 88 -15.80 15.48 8.51
N GLU A 89 -16.61 15.28 7.48
CA GLU A 89 -18.06 15.52 7.53
C GLU A 89 -18.85 14.32 8.05
N LEU A 90 -18.24 13.12 8.04
CA LEU A 90 -18.90 11.87 8.38
C LEU A 90 -18.71 11.44 9.84
N ILE A 91 -17.93 12.17 10.65
CA ILE A 91 -17.72 11.85 12.06
C ILE A 91 -18.92 12.36 12.87
N PRO A 92 -19.83 11.50 13.35
CA PRO A 92 -20.89 11.92 14.26
C PRO A 92 -20.29 12.38 15.60
N PRO A 93 -20.99 13.26 16.35
CA PRO A 93 -20.54 13.68 17.67
C PRO A 93 -20.39 12.46 18.61
N GLU A 94 -19.27 12.38 19.33
CA GLU A 94 -18.98 11.28 20.23
C GLU A 94 -19.94 11.28 21.43
N THR A 95 -20.75 10.22 21.57
CA THR A 95 -21.73 10.11 22.66
C THR A 95 -21.06 9.62 23.94
N THR A 96 -20.72 10.53 24.85
CA THR A 96 -20.14 10.20 26.16
C THR A 96 -21.23 9.87 27.19
N ASN A 97 -21.90 8.74 27.00
CA ASN A 97 -22.89 8.26 27.97
C ASN A 97 -22.22 7.67 29.21
N ARG A 98 -22.69 8.05 30.40
CA ARG A 98 -22.20 7.47 31.65
C ARG A 98 -22.65 6.01 31.77
N LEU A 99 -21.71 5.13 32.08
CA LEU A 99 -22.00 3.71 32.29
C LEU A 99 -22.95 3.49 33.47
N SER A 100 -23.94 2.63 33.29
CA SER A 100 -24.96 2.31 34.30
C SER A 100 -25.26 0.81 34.33
N SER A 101 -25.28 0.20 35.51
CA SER A 101 -25.62 -1.22 35.67
C SER A 101 -27.13 -1.52 35.70
N ARG A 102 -27.97 -0.52 35.99
CA ARG A 102 -29.42 -0.71 36.04
C ARG A 102 -30.00 -0.69 34.63
N TRP A 103 -30.88 -1.64 34.33
CA TRP A 103 -31.58 -1.74 33.05
C TRP A 103 -32.92 -0.99 33.12
N ASN A 104 -33.08 0.03 32.26
CA ASN A 104 -34.36 0.71 32.06
C ASN A 104 -35.08 0.17 30.81
N ASN A 105 -36.35 0.53 30.62
CA ASN A 105 -37.15 0.03 29.50
C ASN A 105 -36.63 0.45 28.12
N GLU A 106 -36.04 1.64 28.02
CA GLU A 106 -35.43 2.14 26.79
C GLU A 106 -34.23 1.28 26.38
N GLU A 107 -33.33 0.99 27.32
CA GLU A 107 -32.16 0.11 27.14
C GLU A 107 -32.59 -1.32 26.78
N PHE A 108 -33.67 -1.85 27.38
CA PHE A 108 -34.24 -3.14 26.96
C PHE A 108 -34.67 -3.13 25.50
N ASN A 109 -35.30 -2.04 25.04
CA ASN A 109 -35.73 -1.92 23.65
C ASN A 109 -34.56 -1.76 22.69
N LEU A 110 -33.56 -0.94 23.03
CA LEU A 110 -32.33 -0.78 22.26
C LEU A 110 -31.57 -2.11 22.14
N ALA A 111 -31.46 -2.89 23.24
CA ALA A 111 -30.82 -4.19 23.21
C ALA A 111 -31.54 -5.18 22.26
N LYS A 112 -32.89 -5.23 22.28
CA LYS A 112 -33.65 -6.10 21.36
C LYS A 112 -33.46 -5.71 19.90
N VAL A 113 -33.51 -4.40 19.60
CA VAL A 113 -33.27 -3.90 18.23
C VAL A 113 -31.82 -4.18 17.82
N GLY A 114 -30.87 -3.98 18.73
CA GLY A 114 -29.46 -4.29 18.53
C GLY A 114 -29.22 -5.76 18.20
N ILE A 115 -29.83 -6.69 18.94
CA ILE A 115 -29.73 -8.13 18.66
C ILE A 115 -30.32 -8.48 17.29
N ARG A 116 -31.45 -7.89 16.90
CA ARG A 116 -32.04 -8.10 15.57
C ARG A 116 -31.13 -7.58 14.44
N LYS A 117 -30.39 -6.49 14.66
CA LYS A 117 -29.52 -5.87 13.64
C LYS A 117 -28.09 -6.39 13.61
N HIS A 118 -27.58 -6.88 14.75
CA HIS A 118 -26.17 -7.24 14.94
C HIS A 118 -26.00 -8.66 15.50
N GLY A 119 -27.07 -9.43 15.69
CA GLY A 119 -27.01 -10.80 16.21
C GLY A 119 -26.32 -10.87 17.58
N LYS A 120 -25.18 -11.59 17.63
CA LYS A 120 -24.38 -11.79 18.84
C LYS A 120 -23.15 -10.87 18.93
N HIS A 121 -23.06 -9.83 18.10
CA HIS A 121 -22.01 -8.82 18.21
C HIS A 121 -22.29 -7.87 19.39
N TYR A 122 -22.01 -8.36 20.60
CA TYR A 122 -22.33 -7.64 21.84
C TYR A 122 -21.63 -6.27 21.97
N GLY A 123 -20.47 -6.08 21.31
CA GLY A 123 -19.78 -4.79 21.26
C GLY A 123 -20.59 -3.72 20.52
N ALA A 124 -21.03 -4.02 19.30
CA ALA A 124 -21.88 -3.12 18.52
C ALA A 124 -23.21 -2.82 19.23
N ILE A 125 -23.79 -3.81 19.90
CA ILE A 125 -25.02 -3.61 20.69
C ILE A 125 -24.75 -2.70 21.90
N ALA A 126 -23.60 -2.83 22.55
CA ALA A 126 -23.20 -1.95 23.65
C ALA A 126 -23.01 -0.50 23.18
N GLU A 127 -22.45 -0.27 22.00
CA GLU A 127 -22.33 1.05 21.37
C GLU A 127 -23.71 1.66 21.07
N VAL A 128 -24.65 0.87 20.52
CA VAL A 128 -26.03 1.33 20.28
C VAL A 128 -26.74 1.74 21.57
N ILE A 129 -26.46 1.07 22.69
CA ILE A 129 -27.04 1.43 24.00
C ILE A 129 -26.29 2.61 24.62
N GLY A 130 -24.97 2.70 24.44
CA GLY A 130 -24.08 3.76 24.94
C GLY A 130 -23.82 3.76 26.44
N SER A 131 -24.75 3.26 27.27
CA SER A 131 -24.64 3.24 28.75
C SER A 131 -24.24 1.87 29.32
N LYS A 132 -24.06 0.85 28.46
CA LYS A 132 -23.78 -0.54 28.86
C LYS A 132 -22.48 -1.03 28.24
N THR A 133 -21.80 -1.93 28.93
CA THR A 133 -20.60 -2.60 28.41
C THR A 133 -20.94 -3.91 27.69
N GLU A 134 -20.05 -4.39 26.84
CA GLU A 134 -20.20 -5.69 26.15
C GLU A 134 -20.50 -6.84 27.14
N ALA A 135 -19.82 -6.87 28.28
CA ALA A 135 -20.04 -7.87 29.31
C ALA A 135 -21.46 -7.81 29.91
N GLN A 136 -21.99 -6.60 30.11
CA GLN A 136 -23.37 -6.41 30.59
C GLN A 136 -24.39 -6.85 29.54
N VAL A 137 -24.14 -6.58 28.25
CA VAL A 137 -24.99 -7.04 27.15
C VAL A 137 -24.96 -8.56 27.00
N ARG A 138 -23.79 -9.20 27.16
CA ARG A 138 -23.68 -10.67 27.17
C ARG A 138 -24.50 -11.28 28.31
N THR A 139 -24.43 -10.68 29.50
CA THR A 139 -25.21 -11.10 30.67
C THR A 139 -26.71 -10.91 30.44
N PHE A 140 -27.11 -9.78 29.85
CA PHE A 140 -28.49 -9.51 29.45
C PHE A 140 -29.02 -10.59 28.51
N PHE A 141 -28.23 -10.98 27.50
CA PHE A 141 -28.64 -11.99 26.53
C PHE A 141 -29.01 -13.31 27.21
N VAL A 142 -28.19 -13.77 28.16
CA VAL A 142 -28.45 -15.01 28.89
C VAL A 142 -29.66 -14.86 29.81
N ASN A 143 -29.74 -13.78 30.58
CA ASN A 143 -30.78 -13.58 31.59
C ASN A 143 -32.18 -13.43 30.98
N TYR A 144 -32.28 -12.77 29.82
CA TYR A 144 -33.56 -12.47 29.18
C TYR A 144 -33.83 -13.29 27.92
N ARG A 145 -33.01 -14.32 27.65
CA ARG A 145 -33.05 -15.17 26.46
C ARG A 145 -34.46 -15.66 26.11
N LYS A 146 -35.12 -16.32 27.07
CA LYS A 146 -36.47 -16.88 26.88
C LYS A 146 -37.58 -15.83 26.96
N LYS A 147 -37.41 -14.83 27.83
CA LYS A 147 -38.43 -13.80 28.09
C LYS A 147 -38.73 -12.93 26.87
N TYR A 148 -37.70 -12.63 26.08
CA TYR A 148 -37.81 -11.78 24.89
C TYR A 148 -37.54 -12.54 23.59
N ASN A 149 -37.56 -13.88 23.61
CA ASN A 149 -37.32 -14.71 22.43
C ASN A 149 -36.04 -14.31 21.68
N LEU A 150 -34.96 -14.03 22.40
CA LEU A 150 -33.74 -13.45 21.81
C LEU A 150 -33.09 -14.38 20.75
N ASP A 151 -33.32 -15.69 20.85
CA ASP A 151 -32.86 -16.66 19.84
C ASP A 151 -33.55 -16.47 18.49
N GLU A 152 -34.82 -16.07 18.49
CA GLU A 152 -35.56 -15.78 17.26
C GLU A 152 -35.00 -14.52 16.58
N LEU A 153 -34.65 -13.49 17.37
CA LEU A 153 -34.00 -12.27 16.86
C LEU A 153 -32.63 -12.55 16.25
N VAL A 154 -31.84 -13.43 16.87
CA VAL A 154 -30.54 -13.84 16.33
C VAL A 154 -30.74 -14.62 15.03
N LYS A 155 -31.74 -15.51 14.97
CA LYS A 155 -32.04 -16.25 13.75
C LYS A 155 -32.45 -15.32 12.60
N GLU A 156 -33.31 -14.33 12.87
CA GLU A 156 -33.69 -13.30 11.89
C GLU A 156 -32.45 -12.59 11.32
N TYR A 157 -31.48 -12.23 12.18
CA TYR A 157 -30.22 -11.64 11.74
C TYR A 157 -29.41 -12.59 10.85
N GLU A 158 -29.23 -13.85 11.26
CA GLU A 158 -28.47 -14.85 10.50
C GLU A 158 -29.09 -15.11 9.12
N ASP A 159 -30.42 -15.16 9.02
CA ASP A 159 -31.11 -15.36 7.75
C ASP A 159 -31.01 -14.13 6.83
N GLN A 160 -31.03 -12.91 7.39
CA GLN A 160 -30.76 -11.69 6.63
C GLN A 160 -29.32 -11.63 6.10
N GLN A 161 -28.34 -12.06 6.89
CA GLN A 161 -26.94 -12.10 6.45
C GLN A 161 -26.74 -13.08 5.28
N LYS A 162 -27.33 -14.28 5.37
CA LYS A 162 -27.28 -15.26 4.27
C LYS A 162 -27.89 -14.72 2.97
N GLN A 163 -29.01 -14.00 3.07
CA GLN A 163 -29.63 -13.37 1.88
C GLN A 163 -28.73 -12.28 1.29
N HIS A 164 -28.04 -11.50 2.13
CA HIS A 164 -27.12 -10.47 1.67
C HIS A 164 -25.88 -11.09 1.01
N GLU A 165 -25.34 -12.18 1.55
CA GLU A 165 -24.24 -12.94 0.94
C GLU A 165 -24.63 -13.54 -0.41
N GLN A 166 -25.83 -14.11 -0.53
CA GLN A 166 -26.33 -14.67 -1.80
C GLN A 166 -26.50 -13.59 -2.88
N LYS A 167 -27.01 -12.40 -2.52
CA LYS A 167 -27.12 -11.27 -3.46
C LYS A 167 -25.76 -10.74 -3.91
N ASN A 168 -24.77 -10.69 -3.01
CA ASN A 168 -23.42 -10.26 -3.38
C ASN A 168 -22.68 -11.29 -4.26
N ALA A 169 -22.98 -12.58 -4.13
CA ALA A 169 -22.48 -13.61 -5.03
C ALA A 169 -23.05 -13.46 -6.45
N ASP A 170 -24.33 -13.13 -6.59
CA ASP A 170 -25.01 -12.93 -7.88
C ASP A 170 -24.51 -11.65 -8.60
N VAL A 171 -24.15 -10.60 -7.86
CA VAL A 171 -23.55 -9.36 -8.42
C VAL A 171 -22.09 -9.57 -8.87
N ASN A 172 -21.36 -10.49 -8.24
CA ASN A 172 -19.99 -10.81 -8.66
C ASN A 172 -19.94 -11.59 -9.98
N ASP A 173 -21.00 -12.30 -10.37
CA ASP A 173 -21.08 -12.97 -11.68
C ASP A 173 -21.35 -11.97 -12.83
N ILE A 174 -21.92 -10.80 -12.53
CA ILE A 174 -22.14 -9.70 -13.50
C ILE A 174 -20.87 -8.87 -13.71
N LYS A 175 -19.89 -8.92 -12.79
CA LYS A 175 -18.62 -8.17 -12.88
C LYS A 175 -17.52 -8.86 -13.71
N GLN A 176 -17.78 -10.00 -14.33
CA GLN A 176 -16.85 -10.61 -15.31
C GLN A 176 -16.88 -9.90 -16.68
N GLN A 177 -17.73 -8.88 -16.88
CA GLN A 177 -17.53 -7.90 -17.95
C GLN A 177 -16.57 -6.81 -17.44
N GLU A 178 -15.28 -7.12 -17.52
CA GLU A 178 -14.18 -6.19 -17.39
C GLU A 178 -14.40 -5.05 -18.40
N PRO A 179 -14.56 -3.78 -17.99
CA PRO A 179 -14.44 -2.69 -18.95
C PRO A 179 -12.99 -2.70 -19.41
N GLU A 180 -12.76 -2.96 -20.71
CA GLU A 180 -11.49 -2.68 -21.38
C GLU A 180 -11.01 -1.30 -20.95
N ILE A 181 -10.04 -1.27 -20.04
CA ILE A 181 -9.26 -0.08 -19.80
C ILE A 181 -8.55 0.14 -21.12
N MET A 182 -8.94 1.19 -21.87
CA MET A 182 -8.21 1.63 -23.06
C MET A 182 -6.73 1.66 -22.71
N GLU A 183 -5.98 0.72 -23.30
CA GLU A 183 -4.53 0.77 -23.33
C GLU A 183 -4.18 2.09 -24.00
N ILE A 184 -3.73 3.06 -23.20
CA ILE A 184 -3.04 4.23 -23.75
C ILE A 184 -1.69 3.67 -24.16
N ASP A 185 -1.60 3.31 -25.44
CA ASP A 185 -0.35 3.09 -26.15
C ASP A 185 0.52 4.35 -25.95
N LEU A 186 1.43 4.27 -24.99
CA LEU A 186 2.55 5.20 -24.89
C LEU A 186 3.55 4.73 -25.95
N ASP A 187 3.34 5.20 -27.18
CA ASP A 187 4.29 5.06 -28.27
C ASP A 187 5.69 5.48 -27.79
N ASP A 188 6.61 4.52 -27.84
CA ASP A 188 8.04 4.65 -27.65
C ASP A 188 8.63 5.37 -28.88
N GLU A 189 8.34 6.68 -29.02
CA GLU A 189 9.07 7.52 -29.96
C GLU A 189 10.41 7.92 -29.34
N GLN A 190 11.44 7.18 -29.72
CA GLN A 190 12.83 7.58 -29.51
C GLN A 190 13.08 8.94 -30.18
N PRO A 191 13.60 9.96 -29.46
CA PRO A 191 14.11 11.13 -30.13
C PRO A 191 15.42 10.75 -30.84
N ASN A 192 15.31 10.55 -32.14
CA ASN A 192 16.45 10.49 -33.06
C ASN A 192 17.15 11.86 -33.03
N CYS A 193 18.30 11.91 -32.36
CA CYS A 193 19.22 13.03 -32.40
C CYS A 193 19.67 13.25 -33.85
N LYS A 194 19.24 14.34 -34.48
CA LYS A 194 19.91 14.85 -35.68
C LYS A 194 20.56 16.19 -35.36
N GLU A 195 21.88 16.16 -35.49
CA GLU A 195 22.76 17.30 -35.67
C GLU A 195 22.30 18.06 -36.92
N ASP A 196 22.27 19.40 -36.83
CA ASP A 196 22.57 20.28 -37.96
C ASP A 196 23.05 21.61 -37.35
N ASP A 197 24.35 21.87 -37.54
CA ASP A 197 24.96 23.19 -37.50
C ASP A 197 24.30 24.08 -38.57
N ASP A 198 23.87 25.29 -38.21
CA ASP A 198 24.32 26.49 -38.92
C ASP A 198 23.92 27.78 -38.21
N VAL A 199 24.82 28.73 -38.38
CA VAL A 199 24.97 30.01 -37.67
C VAL A 199 24.17 31.07 -38.41
N GLU A 200 23.38 31.91 -37.73
CA GLU A 200 23.25 33.31 -38.14
C GLU A 200 23.02 34.27 -36.97
N GLU A 201 23.85 35.30 -37.03
CA GLU A 201 24.00 36.47 -36.19
C GLU A 201 22.94 37.52 -36.54
N VAL A 202 22.12 37.98 -35.58
CA VAL A 202 21.58 39.35 -35.63
C VAL A 202 21.52 39.96 -34.23
N SER A 203 22.01 41.19 -34.18
CA SER A 203 22.37 42.03 -33.04
C SER A 203 21.20 42.66 -32.27
N GLN A 204 21.48 42.94 -30.98
CA GLN A 204 21.07 44.09 -30.16
C GLN A 204 19.57 44.41 -29.97
N SER A 205 19.13 44.49 -28.70
CA SER A 205 18.89 45.78 -28.02
C SER A 205 18.37 45.56 -26.58
N VAL A 206 19.06 46.14 -25.62
CA VAL A 206 18.71 46.15 -24.19
C VAL A 206 17.70 47.26 -23.94
N GLN A 207 16.53 46.94 -23.38
CA GLN A 207 15.69 47.92 -22.70
C GLN A 207 15.20 47.38 -21.35
N LYS A 208 15.45 48.18 -20.32
CA LYS A 208 15.18 47.95 -18.90
C LYS A 208 13.88 48.66 -18.54
N PRO A 209 12.91 48.04 -17.84
CA PRO A 209 11.72 48.75 -17.39
C PRO A 209 11.94 49.51 -16.06
N PRO A 210 11.14 50.57 -15.81
CA PRO A 210 11.44 51.63 -14.84
C PRO A 210 10.91 51.37 -13.42
N THR A 211 11.55 52.06 -12.48
CA THR A 211 11.11 52.36 -11.12
C THR A 211 10.00 53.43 -11.10
N GLU A 212 8.95 53.21 -10.32
CA GLU A 212 8.09 54.22 -9.70
C GLU A 212 7.93 53.84 -8.22
N THR A 213 8.51 54.61 -7.29
CA THR A 213 8.01 55.78 -6.54
C THR A 213 7.42 55.37 -5.20
#